data_AF-A0A7S6VXZ9-F1
#
_entry.id   AF-A0A7S6VXZ9-F1
#
_cell.length_a   1.000
_cell.length_b   1.000
_cell.length_c   1.000
_cell.angle_alpha   90.00
_cell.angle_beta   90.00
_cell.angle_gamma   90.00
#
_symmetry.space_group_name_H-M   'P 1'
#
loop_
_entity.id
_entity.type
_entity.pdbx_description
1 polymer ?
#
loop_
_entity_poly.entity_id
_entity_poly.type
_entity_poly.pdbx_seq_one_letter_code
_entity_poly.pdbx_strand_id
1 'polypeptide(L)' 'MSTLKDLNKHLFDQLDRLATASKDNLEMEVKRAETMQVVSAEIIKAHNTQLEAVKLVAGYKGLNPNQEAPRIETGNIEV' A
#
# COMPACT_ATOMS: atom_id res chain seq x y z
N MET A 1 -9.44 3.31 0.44
CA MET A 1 -8.16 2.77 0.93
C MET A 1 -7.25 3.94 1.16
N SER A 2 -6.98 4.31 2.41
CA SER A 2 -6.32 5.59 2.67
C SER A 2 -5.06 5.46 3.54
N THR A 3 -4.83 4.29 4.14
CA THR A 3 -3.69 4.04 5.03
C THR A 3 -3.10 2.63 4.85
N LEU A 4 -1.85 2.42 5.28
CA LEU A 4 -1.24 1.07 5.37
C LEU A 4 -2.03 0.11 6.27
N LYS A 5 -2.74 0.64 7.28
CA LYS A 5 -3.62 -0.17 8.14
C LYS A 5 -4.81 -0.70 7.36
N ASP A 6 -5.40 0.11 6.48
CA ASP A 6 -6.49 -0.32 5.60
C ASP A 6 -6.02 -1.34 4.57
N LEU A 7 -4.81 -1.17 4.03
CA LEU A 7 -4.19 -2.13 3.13
C LEU A 7 -4.01 -3.49 3.82
N ASN A 8 -3.45 -3.48 5.02
CA ASN A 8 -3.24 -4.70 5.81
C ASN A 8 -4.57 -5.42 6.09
N LYS A 9 -5.60 -4.68 6.50
CA LYS A 9 -6.94 -5.24 6.66
C LYS A 9 -7.45 -5.90 5.38
N HIS A 10 -7.33 -5.22 4.25
CA HIS A 10 -7.78 -5.78 2.97
C HIS A 10 -7.03 -7.05 2.56
N LEU A 11 -5.72 -7.12 2.83
CA LEU A 11 -4.93 -8.32 2.57
C LEU A 11 -5.38 -9.51 3.41
N PHE A 12 -5.67 -9.30 4.69
CA PHE A 12 -6.22 -10.37 5.54
C PHE A 12 -7.62 -10.78 5.10
N ASP A 13 -8.49 -9.83 4.77
CA ASP A 13 -9.83 -10.12 4.23
C ASP A 13 -9.75 -10.94 2.91
N GLN A 14 -8.66 -10.83 2.14
CA GLN A 14 -8.42 -11.66 0.96
C GLN A 14 -7.96 -13.08 1.27
N LEU A 15 -7.11 -13.25 2.28
CA LEU A 15 -6.69 -14.58 2.73
C LEU A 15 -7.90 -15.38 3.22
N ASP A 16 -8.81 -14.75 3.95
CA ASP A 16 -10.04 -15.37 4.42
C ASP A 16 -10.96 -15.79 3.25
N ARG A 17 -11.05 -14.95 2.21
CA ARG A 17 -11.82 -15.28 0.99
C ARG A 17 -11.20 -16.41 0.21
N LEU A 18 -9.87 -16.47 0.11
CA LEU A 18 -9.18 -17.58 -0.55
C LEU A 18 -9.35 -18.88 0.24
N ALA A 19 -9.26 -18.82 1.57
CA ALA A 19 -9.44 -19.98 2.44
C ALA A 19 -10.86 -20.56 2.41
N THR A 20 -11.85 -19.75 2.04
CA THR A 20 -13.27 -20.14 1.95
C THR A 20 -13.76 -20.32 0.50
N ALA A 21 -12.87 -20.21 -0.50
CA ALA A 21 -13.23 -20.31 -1.91
C ALA A 21 -13.67 -21.74 -2.29
N SER A 22 -14.77 -21.84 -3.04
CA SER A 22 -15.16 -23.09 -3.69
C SER A 22 -14.24 -23.39 -4.89
N LYS A 23 -14.18 -24.67 -5.33
CA LYS A 23 -13.37 -25.08 -6.48
C LYS A 23 -13.62 -24.24 -7.74
N ASP A 24 -14.88 -23.89 -8.00
CA ASP A 24 -15.28 -23.13 -9.18
C ASP A 24 -14.80 -21.67 -9.16
N ASN A 25 -14.55 -21.12 -7.96
CA ASN A 25 -14.11 -19.73 -7.78
C ASN A 25 -12.64 -19.61 -7.38
N LEU A 26 -11.95 -20.72 -7.12
CA LEU A 26 -10.60 -20.74 -6.59
C LEU A 26 -9.60 -20.02 -7.50
N GLU A 27 -9.66 -20.27 -8.81
CA GLU A 27 -8.76 -19.65 -9.79
C GLU A 27 -8.93 -18.12 -9.84
N MET A 28 -10.17 -17.64 -9.75
CA MET A 28 -10.47 -16.21 -9.68
C MET A 28 -9.90 -15.58 -8.40
N GLU A 29 -10.05 -16.27 -7.26
CA GLU A 29 -9.55 -15.79 -5.98
C GLU A 29 -8.02 -15.78 -5.90
N VAL A 30 -7.35 -16.78 -6.48
CA VAL A 30 -5.89 -16.80 -6.62
C VAL A 30 -5.42 -15.60 -7.43
N LYS A 31 -6.02 -15.36 -8.61
CA LYS A 31 -5.62 -14.23 -9.46
C LYS A 31 -5.87 -12.87 -8.80
N ARG A 32 -6.93 -12.76 -7.99
CA ARG A 32 -7.20 -11.56 -7.20
C ARG A 32 -6.17 -11.36 -6.08
N ALA A 33 -5.73 -12.44 -5.43
CA ALA A 33 -4.68 -12.39 -4.42
C ALA A 33 -3.33 -11.98 -5.03
N GLU A 34 -2.96 -12.54 -6.19
CA GLU A 34 -1.75 -12.14 -6.94
C GLU A 34 -1.79 -10.65 -7.32
N THR A 35 -2.92 -10.17 -7.82
CA THR A 35 -3.08 -8.77 -8.19
C THR A 35 -2.90 -7.85 -6.98
N MET A 36 -3.46 -8.22 -5.83
CA MET A 36 -3.30 -7.41 -4.61
C MET A 36 -1.91 -7.49 -4.02
N GLN A 37 -1.18 -8.59 -4.17
CA GLN A 37 0.24 -8.65 -3.82
C GLN A 37 1.03 -7.59 -4.61
N VAL A 38 0.80 -7.49 -5.92
CA VAL A 38 1.47 -6.50 -6.78
C VAL A 38 1.13 -5.07 -6.33
N VAL A 39 -0.16 -4.76 -6.15
CA VAL A 39 -0.60 -3.43 -5.71
C VAL A 39 -0.01 -3.07 -4.34
N SER A 40 0.03 -4.03 -3.42
CA SER A 40 0.60 -3.84 -2.08
C SER A 40 2.09 -3.54 -2.13
N ALA A 41 2.84 -4.21 -3.00
CA ALA A 41 4.25 -3.95 -3.20
C ALA A 41 4.50 -2.51 -3.68
N GLU A 42 3.69 -1.99 -4.60
CA GLU A 42 3.79 -0.61 -5.07
C GLU A 42 3.43 0.41 -3.97
N ILE A 43 2.40 0.14 -3.16
CA ILE A 43 2.06 0.99 -2.02
C ILE A 43 3.21 1.05 -1.01
N ILE A 44 3.86 -0.08 -0.72
CA ILE A 44 5.01 -0.13 0.19
C ILE A 44 6.19 0.67 -0.37
N LYS A 45 6.50 0.51 -1.66
CA LYS A 45 7.56 1.29 -2.32
C LYS A 45 7.31 2.79 -2.20
N ALA A 46 6.07 3.22 -2.49
CA ALA A 46 5.64 4.60 -2.32
C ALA A 46 5.88 5.13 -0.90
N HIS A 47 5.47 4.38 0.13
CA HIS A 47 5.69 4.78 1.53
C HIS A 47 7.19 4.80 1.91
N ASN A 48 8.00 3.89 1.37
CA ASN A 48 9.45 3.92 1.56
C ASN A 48 10.07 5.18 0.95
N THR A 49 9.65 5.60 -0.24
CA THR A 49 10.10 6.86 -0.86
C THR A 49 9.72 8.06 0.00
N GLN A 50 8.50 8.11 0.55
CA GLN A 50 8.10 9.17 1.48
C GLN A 50 8.99 9.18 2.73
N LEU A 51 9.29 8.01 3.29
CA LEU A 51 10.18 7.88 4.45
C LEU A 51 11.60 8.36 4.15
N GLU A 52 12.15 8.02 2.98
CA GLU A 52 13.46 8.49 2.54
C GLU A 52 13.50 10.02 2.41
N ALA A 53 12.45 10.62 1.85
CA ALA A 53 12.35 12.07 1.75
C ALA A 53 12.29 12.74 3.14
N VAL A 54 11.55 12.17 4.09
CA VAL A 54 11.52 12.65 5.48
C VAL A 54 12.90 12.54 6.13
N LYS A 55 13.57 11.40 5.98
CA LYS A 55 14.94 11.18 6.48
C LYS A 55 15.92 12.20 5.89
N LEU A 56 15.80 12.50 4.60
CA LEU A 56 16.64 13.47 3.92
C LEU A 56 16.46 14.86 4.54
N VAL A 57 15.21 15.33 4.70
CA VAL A 57 14.95 16.63 5.32
C VAL A 57 15.44 16.65 6.77
N ALA A 58 15.22 15.58 7.53
CA ALA A 58 15.71 15.46 8.90
C ALA A 58 17.25 15.51 8.99
N GLY A 59 17.95 14.93 8.01
CA GLY A 59 19.41 14.98 7.93
C GLY A 59 19.96 16.39 7.72
N TYR A 60 19.25 17.23 6.96
CA TYR A 60 19.70 18.61 6.68
C TYR A 60 19.15 19.66 7.64
N LYS A 61 17.94 19.47 8.16
CA LYS A 61 17.21 20.49 8.95
C LYS A 61 16.89 20.04 10.39
N GLY A 62 17.21 18.80 10.76
CA GLY A 62 16.78 18.20 12.02
C GLY A 62 15.34 17.69 11.98
N LEU A 63 14.93 16.93 13.01
CA LEU A 63 13.56 16.45 13.16
C LEU A 63 12.66 17.59 13.66
N ASN A 64 11.58 17.86 12.93
CA ASN A 64 10.53 18.78 13.37
C ASN A 64 9.29 17.96 13.81
N PRO A 65 8.76 18.16 15.04
CA PRO A 65 7.56 17.47 15.52
C PRO A 65 6.32 17.66 14.64
N ASN A 66 6.27 18.79 13.91
CA ASN A 66 5.19 19.14 12.98
C ASN A 66 5.58 18.84 11.52
N GLN A 67 6.63 18.05 11.29
CA GLN A 67 7.05 17.64 9.95
C GLN A 67 6.01 16.69 9.36
N GLU A 68 5.31 17.13 8.32
CA GLU A 68 4.49 16.23 7.51
C GLU A 68 5.36 15.46 6.51
N ALA A 69 5.03 14.17 6.32
CA ALA A 69 5.63 13.41 5.23
C ALA A 69 5.16 13.98 3.88
N PRO A 70 6.05 14.09 2.88
CA PRO A 70 5.65 14.52 1.54
C PRO A 70 4.54 13.63 1.02
N ARG A 71 3.48 14.24 0.48
CA ARG A 71 2.40 13.48 -0.17
C ARG A 71 2.88 13.04 -1.55
N ILE A 72 2.65 11.77 -1.88
CA ILE A 72 2.78 11.32 -3.26
C ILE A 72 1.53 11.82 -3.97
N GLU A 73 1.68 12.86 -4.79
CA GLU A 73 0.61 13.31 -5.67
C GLU A 73 0.39 12.24 -6.73
N THR A 74 -0.81 11.64 -6.75
CA THR A 74 -1.28 10.99 -7.96
C THR A 74 -1.59 12.11 -8.94
N GLY A 75 -0.58 12.56 -9.69
CA GLY A 75 -0.78 13.56 -10.74
C GLY A 75 -1.99 13.16 -11.57
N ASN A 76 -2.89 14.11 -11.84
CA ASN A 76 -4.20 13.91 -12.50
C ASN A 76 -4.15 12.75 -13.51
N ILE A 77 -4.56 11.55 -13.08
CA ILE A 77 -4.84 10.47 -14.01
C ILE A 77 -6.26 10.80 -14.49
N GLU A 78 -6.34 11.60 -15.55
CA GLU A 78 -7.56 11.67 -16.35
C GLU A 78 -7.79 10.28 -16.95
N VAL A 79 -8.68 9.55 -16.27
CA VAL A 79 -9.44 8.34 -16.66
C VAL A 79 -8.66 7.22 -17.36
#